data_AF-A0AAJ6HS00-F1
#
_entry.id   AF-A0AAJ6HS00-F1
#
_cell.length_a   1.000
_cell.length_b   1.000
_cell.length_c   1.000
_cell.angle_alpha   90.00
_cell.angle_beta   90.00
_cell.angle_gamma   90.00
#
_symmetry.space_group_name_H-M   'P 1'
#
loop_
_entity.id
_entity.type
_entity.pdbx_description
1 polymer ?
#
loop_
_entity_poly.entity_id
_entity_poly.type
_entity_poly.pdbx_seq_one_letter_code
_entity_poly.pdbx_strand_id
1 'polypeptide(L)'
;MRKAIGRRGFARAVALLAFASLGASAIVSASAAAAATTALVEGATVTADSASPTGYTVTFVYHNPNATQVRLAGDLTLLDVGTGTTRYQPEAWQPGRYHSGGTEFLRDMTRDPAGYWSVSLPLHAGSLSYWYRVWDPTQGWVNKRIWDPASTNPRPPGESSFRVRNNDVLDAVYVPYADKQNDPVLKERSKYELPIADPSRRGTVRYIPYTTILGDSGHYLGVYLPPNYDPNRAQPYKVAYLAHGIFGDETDFMVPANVPNILDNMTAKGEIEPTVVVTMGNHFTGTSLGFASYNQTNAANNLVQTILPLIESTYNVSTEREGRAYGGFSYGGSTGGFVIRNYPTTFGFYGHFSGNPSLTPQDYDNIAAAVGDDDLFVFLGNGVFEGNLNAHNGIANNFRARGYDAYTTQVPGAHDGMTAGQLFTIFARDFLWSGVDSVSVTPATETLTRGWNWTRQFAAQVTTNDGVSPAVTWSVTGATSAGTTISADGLLSVAANETASALTVVATSVVDPTKAGTAQVTLTPAGAAPVVVKAKAAPASIVRGGTFRLDVDLRAQTQHKKAPQVTGEIAVTFGGSTQVVSLTDGAAVVNLPTSGLSAGGYPVHVAYSGDTTYAPTAAVHQQLRVR
;
A
#
# COMPACT_ATOMS: atom_id res chain seq x y z
N MET A 1 -53.66 35.84 7.08
CA MET A 1 -54.11 37.18 6.63
C MET A 1 -53.78 38.23 7.70
N ARG A 2 -53.08 39.32 7.37
CA ARG A 2 -53.12 40.63 8.05
C ARG A 2 -52.58 41.71 7.07
N LYS A 3 -53.01 42.96 7.23
CA LYS A 3 -52.74 44.13 6.34
C LYS A 3 -51.27 44.62 6.50
N ALA A 4 -50.65 45.49 5.70
CA ALA A 4 -51.05 46.42 4.61
C ALA A 4 -49.75 46.85 3.83
N ILE A 5 -49.69 47.61 2.72
CA ILE A 5 -50.59 48.01 1.61
C ILE A 5 -49.68 48.60 0.49
N GLY A 6 -50.05 48.54 -0.81
CA GLY A 6 -49.27 49.18 -1.89
C GLY A 6 -49.88 49.05 -3.30
N ARG A 7 -50.60 50.07 -3.76
CA ARG A 7 -51.33 50.12 -5.06
C ARG A 7 -50.36 50.19 -6.26
N ARG A 8 -50.58 49.46 -7.37
CA ARG A 8 -51.39 49.83 -8.57
C ARG A 8 -51.17 51.30 -9.02
N GLY A 9 -50.80 51.64 -10.26
CA GLY A 9 -50.58 50.87 -11.50
C GLY A 9 -51.65 51.14 -12.57
N PHE A 10 -51.25 51.47 -13.81
CA PHE A 10 -52.12 51.65 -14.99
C PHE A 10 -51.33 51.45 -16.31
N ALA A 11 -51.99 51.11 -17.42
CA ALA A 11 -51.35 50.87 -18.73
C ALA A 11 -52.31 51.02 -19.93
N ARG A 12 -51.73 51.25 -21.13
CA ARG A 12 -52.37 51.33 -22.49
C ARG A 12 -53.22 52.60 -22.72
N ALA A 13 -53.45 53.06 -23.96
CA ALA A 13 -53.27 52.46 -25.30
C ALA A 13 -52.73 53.49 -26.34
N VAL A 14 -51.98 53.09 -27.40
CA VAL A 14 -52.40 52.94 -28.83
C VAL A 14 -52.86 54.28 -29.46
N ALA A 15 -52.33 54.81 -30.59
CA ALA A 15 -52.00 54.24 -31.92
C ALA A 15 -51.03 55.19 -32.72
N LEU A 16 -50.64 55.09 -34.02
CA LEU A 16 -50.71 54.10 -35.14
C LEU A 16 -49.73 54.51 -36.30
N LEU A 17 -49.09 53.56 -37.03
CA LEU A 17 -48.61 53.61 -38.46
C LEU A 17 -47.66 54.76 -38.95
N ALA A 18 -46.85 54.65 -40.02
CA ALA A 18 -46.47 53.56 -40.95
C ALA A 18 -45.08 53.82 -41.58
N PHE A 19 -44.34 52.77 -41.99
CA PHE A 19 -44.00 52.45 -43.40
C PHE A 19 -43.21 51.12 -43.47
N ALA A 20 -43.09 50.52 -44.66
CA ALA A 20 -42.51 49.19 -44.86
C ALA A 20 -41.44 49.15 -45.96
N SER A 21 -40.48 48.24 -45.81
CA SER A 21 -39.70 47.68 -46.91
C SER A 21 -39.37 46.21 -46.61
N LEU A 22 -39.26 45.38 -47.65
CA LEU A 22 -39.01 43.95 -47.55
C LEU A 22 -37.55 43.63 -47.90
N GLY A 23 -36.89 42.82 -47.08
CA GLY A 23 -35.57 42.27 -47.34
C GLY A 23 -35.46 40.87 -46.73
N ALA A 24 -35.60 39.84 -47.56
CA ALA A 24 -35.50 38.46 -47.11
C ALA A 24 -34.03 38.00 -47.11
N SER A 25 -33.53 37.64 -45.94
CA SER A 25 -32.25 36.94 -45.76
C SER A 25 -32.46 35.76 -44.82
N ALA A 26 -31.99 34.58 -45.22
CA ALA A 26 -32.22 33.35 -44.46
C ALA A 26 -31.46 33.39 -43.12
N ILE A 27 -32.13 33.00 -42.04
CA ILE A 27 -31.43 32.59 -40.81
C ILE A 27 -30.77 31.25 -41.13
N VAL A 28 -29.45 31.27 -41.31
CA VAL A 28 -28.66 30.04 -41.43
C VAL A 28 -28.79 29.29 -40.11
N SER A 29 -29.43 28.12 -40.16
CA SER A 29 -29.39 27.17 -39.05
C SER A 29 -27.95 26.77 -38.81
N ALA A 30 -27.39 27.19 -37.67
CA ALA A 30 -26.10 26.71 -37.22
C ALA A 30 -26.16 25.18 -37.16
N SER A 31 -25.35 24.51 -37.99
CA SER A 31 -25.31 23.06 -38.03
C SER A 31 -24.98 22.53 -36.65
N ALA A 32 -25.82 21.65 -36.11
CA ALA A 32 -25.45 20.87 -34.94
C ALA A 32 -24.13 20.18 -35.26
N ALA A 33 -23.06 20.56 -34.56
CA ALA A 33 -21.79 19.86 -34.66
C ALA A 33 -22.08 18.40 -34.29
N ALA A 34 -21.84 17.48 -35.22
CA ALA A 34 -22.07 16.07 -34.98
C ALA A 34 -21.15 15.64 -33.84
N ALA A 35 -21.71 15.52 -32.63
CA ALA A 35 -21.04 14.88 -31.53
C ALA A 35 -20.68 13.48 -32.02
N ALA A 36 -19.39 13.22 -32.21
CA ALA A 36 -18.93 11.95 -32.72
C ALA A 36 -19.41 10.86 -31.76
N THR A 37 -20.33 10.02 -32.22
CA THR A 37 -20.86 8.90 -31.44
C THR A 37 -19.73 7.91 -31.26
N THR A 38 -18.97 8.07 -30.17
CA THR A 38 -18.06 7.06 -29.65
C THR A 38 -18.83 5.76 -29.55
N ALA A 39 -18.32 4.71 -30.20
CA ALA A 39 -18.94 3.41 -30.17
C ALA A 39 -19.09 2.95 -28.72
N LEU A 40 -20.25 2.38 -28.38
CA LEU A 40 -20.45 1.78 -27.08
C LEU A 40 -19.50 0.58 -26.95
N VAL A 41 -18.71 0.58 -25.88
CA VAL A 41 -17.83 -0.54 -25.50
C VAL A 41 -18.56 -1.29 -24.39
N GLU A 42 -18.75 -2.60 -24.56
CA GLU A 42 -19.43 -3.44 -23.56
C GLU A 42 -18.63 -3.54 -22.26
N GLY A 43 -19.37 -3.74 -21.15
CA GLY A 43 -18.84 -3.74 -19.79
C GLY A 43 -18.75 -2.34 -19.18
N ALA A 44 -17.90 -2.21 -18.16
CA ALA A 44 -17.72 -0.97 -17.40
C ALA A 44 -16.54 -0.12 -17.92
N THR A 45 -16.84 0.97 -18.63
CA THR A 45 -15.86 1.95 -19.13
C THR A 45 -15.70 3.12 -18.17
N VAL A 46 -14.52 3.26 -17.55
CA VAL A 46 -14.18 4.39 -16.66
C VAL A 46 -13.59 5.56 -17.46
N THR A 47 -14.21 6.74 -17.37
CA THR A 47 -13.78 7.96 -18.10
C THR A 47 -13.49 9.09 -17.12
N ALA A 48 -12.39 9.82 -17.31
CA ALA A 48 -12.08 11.02 -16.53
C ALA A 48 -13.07 12.15 -16.86
N ASP A 49 -13.70 12.72 -15.83
CA ASP A 49 -14.81 13.66 -15.96
C ASP A 49 -14.67 14.80 -14.93
N SER A 50 -14.40 16.02 -15.41
CA SER A 50 -14.24 17.19 -14.56
C SER A 50 -15.54 17.71 -13.94
N ALA A 51 -16.69 17.39 -14.54
CA ALA A 51 -18.02 17.73 -14.03
C ALA A 51 -18.49 16.73 -12.95
N SER A 52 -18.13 15.46 -13.07
CA SER A 52 -18.37 14.43 -12.03
C SER A 52 -17.86 14.89 -10.65
N PRO A 53 -18.63 14.70 -9.55
CA PRO A 53 -18.16 15.02 -8.20
C PRO A 53 -16.89 14.25 -7.82
N THR A 54 -16.69 13.03 -8.34
CA THR A 54 -15.53 12.17 -8.03
C THR A 54 -14.34 12.38 -8.98
N GLY A 55 -14.49 13.16 -10.04
CA GLY A 55 -13.50 13.29 -11.11
C GLY A 55 -13.54 12.16 -12.16
N TYR A 56 -14.41 11.16 -12.00
CA TYR A 56 -14.63 10.08 -12.96
C TYR A 56 -16.11 9.80 -13.15
N THR A 57 -16.49 9.42 -14.37
CA THR A 57 -17.81 8.86 -14.69
C THR A 57 -17.60 7.47 -15.30
N VAL A 58 -18.32 6.49 -14.77
CA VAL A 58 -18.28 5.10 -15.23
C VAL A 58 -19.54 4.82 -16.03
N THR A 59 -19.38 4.43 -17.28
CA THR A 59 -20.48 4.03 -18.17
C THR A 59 -20.49 2.51 -18.27
N PHE A 60 -21.62 1.91 -17.88
CA PHE A 60 -21.87 0.48 -17.95
C PHE A 60 -22.70 0.18 -19.19
N VAL A 61 -22.28 -0.80 -19.98
CA VAL A 61 -22.94 -1.20 -21.23
C VAL A 61 -23.11 -2.72 -21.26
N TYR A 62 -24.27 -3.20 -21.69
CA TYR A 62 -24.54 -4.63 -21.91
C TYR A 62 -25.38 -4.82 -23.17
N HIS A 63 -24.92 -5.64 -24.13
CA HIS A 63 -25.72 -6.01 -25.29
C HIS A 63 -26.70 -7.14 -24.96
N ASN A 64 -28.00 -6.84 -25.01
CA ASN A 64 -29.03 -7.87 -25.13
C ASN A 64 -30.25 -7.29 -25.87
N PRO A 65 -30.47 -7.68 -27.14
CA PRO A 65 -31.59 -7.20 -27.94
C PRO A 65 -32.93 -7.85 -27.54
N ASN A 66 -32.91 -9.01 -26.89
CA ASN A 66 -34.09 -9.78 -26.48
C ASN A 66 -34.64 -9.35 -25.11
N ALA A 67 -33.79 -8.77 -24.26
CA ALA A 67 -34.18 -8.27 -22.95
C ALA A 67 -35.27 -7.21 -23.07
N THR A 68 -36.23 -7.25 -22.15
CA THR A 68 -37.32 -6.27 -22.01
C THR A 68 -37.01 -5.22 -20.95
N GLN A 69 -36.12 -5.55 -20.00
CA GLN A 69 -35.59 -4.63 -18.99
C GLN A 69 -34.19 -5.07 -18.58
N VAL A 70 -33.28 -4.10 -18.41
CA VAL A 70 -32.00 -4.27 -17.71
C VAL A 70 -31.86 -3.16 -16.66
N ARG A 71 -31.37 -3.55 -15.48
CA ARG A 71 -30.89 -2.62 -14.45
C ARG A 71 -29.42 -2.86 -14.17
N LEU A 72 -28.68 -1.78 -14.02
CA LEU A 72 -27.41 -1.82 -13.29
C LEU A 72 -27.73 -1.97 -11.80
N ALA A 73 -26.98 -2.85 -11.15
CA ALA A 73 -27.09 -3.11 -9.74
C ALA A 73 -25.70 -3.29 -9.12
N GLY A 74 -25.61 -3.22 -7.79
CA GLY A 74 -24.32 -3.31 -7.12
C GLY A 74 -24.32 -2.86 -5.66
N ASP A 75 -23.14 -2.86 -5.05
CA ASP A 75 -22.86 -2.26 -3.74
C ASP A 75 -22.57 -0.75 -3.87
N LEU A 76 -23.31 -0.09 -4.77
CA LEU A 76 -23.02 1.26 -5.27
C LEU A 76 -23.76 2.38 -4.49
N THR A 77 -24.63 2.06 -3.53
CA THR A 77 -25.17 3.09 -2.63
C THR A 77 -24.08 3.65 -1.73
N LEU A 78 -24.13 4.94 -1.41
CA LEU A 78 -23.16 5.58 -0.52
C LEU A 78 -23.65 5.58 0.93
N LEU A 79 -22.75 5.33 1.88
CA LEU A 79 -22.91 5.66 3.31
C LEU A 79 -21.90 6.74 3.71
N ASP A 80 -22.19 7.49 4.77
CA ASP A 80 -21.46 8.71 5.17
C ASP A 80 -20.94 8.55 6.60
N VAL A 81 -19.60 8.60 6.78
CA VAL A 81 -18.97 8.31 8.08
C VAL A 81 -19.34 9.31 9.18
N GLY A 82 -19.87 10.49 8.82
CA GLY A 82 -20.37 11.48 9.78
C GLY A 82 -21.85 11.34 10.13
N THR A 83 -22.66 10.60 9.35
CA THR A 83 -24.11 10.44 9.58
C THR A 83 -24.56 8.99 9.77
N GLY A 84 -23.69 8.01 9.57
CA GLY A 84 -23.96 6.59 9.80
C GLY A 84 -24.81 5.97 8.70
N THR A 85 -26.04 5.55 9.05
CA THR A 85 -26.87 4.64 8.24
C THR A 85 -27.67 5.30 7.11
N THR A 86 -27.49 6.61 6.88
CA THR A 86 -28.19 7.32 5.79
C THR A 86 -27.60 6.95 4.44
N ARG A 87 -28.35 6.24 3.60
CA ARG A 87 -27.93 5.89 2.23
C ARG A 87 -28.18 7.02 1.23
N TYR A 88 -27.17 7.31 0.42
CA TYR A 88 -27.23 8.28 -0.68
C TYR A 88 -27.01 7.59 -2.05
N GLN A 89 -27.43 8.24 -3.13
CA GLN A 89 -27.14 7.83 -4.50
C GLN A 89 -25.73 8.26 -4.92
N PRO A 90 -25.08 7.59 -5.90
CA PRO A 90 -23.72 7.93 -6.37
C PRO A 90 -23.51 9.41 -6.70
N GLU A 91 -24.52 10.06 -7.28
CA GLU A 91 -24.49 11.48 -7.67
C GLU A 91 -24.34 12.45 -6.49
N ALA A 92 -24.59 11.99 -5.26
CA ALA A 92 -24.42 12.75 -4.02
C ALA A 92 -23.07 12.46 -3.33
N TRP A 93 -22.06 11.99 -4.08
CA TRP A 93 -20.72 11.76 -3.55
C TRP A 93 -20.02 13.04 -3.07
N GLN A 94 -19.33 12.92 -1.95
CA GLN A 94 -18.45 13.92 -1.33
C GLN A 94 -17.41 13.20 -0.46
N PRO A 95 -16.30 13.84 -0.04
CA PRO A 95 -15.32 13.23 0.86
C PRO A 95 -15.97 12.68 2.15
N GLY A 96 -15.50 11.53 2.63
CA GLY A 96 -16.13 10.81 3.74
C GLY A 96 -17.42 10.04 3.39
N ARG A 97 -17.86 10.05 2.13
CA ARG A 97 -18.86 9.09 1.61
C ARG A 97 -18.21 7.97 0.84
N TYR A 98 -18.58 6.74 1.19
CA TYR A 98 -18.04 5.53 0.61
C TYR A 98 -19.17 4.68 0.05
N HIS A 99 -18.97 4.07 -1.12
CA HIS A 99 -19.88 3.03 -1.62
C HIS A 99 -19.90 1.87 -0.60
N SER A 100 -21.04 1.24 -0.42
CA SER A 100 -21.25 0.29 0.68
C SER A 100 -22.42 -0.65 0.38
N GLY A 101 -22.19 -1.94 0.61
CA GLY A 101 -23.14 -3.00 0.36
C GLY A 101 -24.20 -3.14 1.45
N GLY A 102 -24.82 -4.33 1.52
CA GLY A 102 -25.93 -4.63 2.44
C GLY A 102 -27.26 -3.97 2.06
N THR A 103 -27.34 -3.28 0.92
CA THR A 103 -28.58 -2.89 0.25
C THR A 103 -28.28 -2.72 -1.23
N GLU A 104 -28.89 -3.56 -2.07
CA GLU A 104 -28.66 -3.56 -3.51
C GLU A 104 -29.04 -2.20 -4.13
N PHE A 105 -28.07 -1.52 -4.74
CA PHE A 105 -28.33 -0.42 -5.65
C PHE A 105 -29.10 -0.94 -6.87
N LEU A 106 -30.03 -0.14 -7.40
CA LEU A 106 -30.77 -0.45 -8.63
C LEU A 106 -30.93 0.83 -9.46
N ARG A 107 -30.58 0.78 -10.75
CA ARG A 107 -30.86 1.84 -11.72
C ARG A 107 -31.25 1.25 -13.07
N ASP A 108 -32.40 1.64 -13.59
CA ASP A 108 -32.84 1.28 -14.94
C ASP A 108 -31.86 1.81 -16.00
N MET A 109 -31.49 0.95 -16.95
CA MET A 109 -30.59 1.27 -18.05
C MET A 109 -31.40 1.67 -19.30
N THR A 110 -30.84 2.54 -20.14
CA THR A 110 -31.47 2.98 -21.38
C THR A 110 -31.11 2.03 -22.52
N ARG A 111 -32.12 1.43 -23.17
CA ARG A 111 -31.93 0.60 -24.38
C ARG A 111 -31.85 1.49 -25.62
N ASP A 112 -30.86 1.25 -26.46
CA ASP A 112 -30.77 1.83 -27.81
C ASP A 112 -31.56 0.98 -28.85
N PRO A 113 -31.63 1.37 -30.14
CA PRO A 113 -32.27 0.55 -31.17
C PRO A 113 -31.58 -0.81 -31.42
N ALA A 114 -30.24 -0.87 -31.33
CA ALA A 114 -29.44 -2.05 -31.64
C ALA A 114 -29.42 -3.12 -30.53
N GLY A 115 -29.92 -2.80 -29.33
CA GLY A 115 -30.00 -3.72 -28.19
C GLY A 115 -28.94 -3.51 -27.12
N TYR A 116 -28.14 -2.43 -27.20
CA TYR A 116 -27.27 -2.03 -26.10
C TYR A 116 -28.09 -1.33 -25.02
N TRP A 117 -27.93 -1.81 -23.79
CA TRP A 117 -28.41 -1.14 -22.58
C TRP A 117 -27.26 -0.37 -21.98
N SER A 118 -27.48 0.90 -21.60
CA SER A 118 -26.43 1.74 -21.00
C SER A 118 -26.90 2.59 -19.82
N VAL A 119 -26.00 2.88 -18.89
CA VAL A 119 -26.15 3.91 -17.84
C VAL A 119 -24.78 4.43 -17.41
N SER A 120 -24.70 5.70 -17.05
CA SER A 120 -23.48 6.34 -16.55
C SER A 120 -23.67 6.85 -15.11
N LEU A 121 -22.68 6.65 -14.25
CA LEU A 121 -22.69 7.07 -12.85
C LEU A 121 -21.33 7.67 -12.44
N PRO A 122 -21.31 8.73 -11.61
CA PRO A 122 -20.08 9.15 -10.95
C PRO A 122 -19.76 8.18 -9.82
N LEU A 123 -18.61 7.52 -9.88
CA LEU A 123 -18.14 6.57 -8.87
C LEU A 123 -16.79 7.01 -8.31
N HIS A 124 -16.53 6.76 -7.02
CA HIS A 124 -15.27 7.14 -6.37
C HIS A 124 -14.16 6.12 -6.60
N ALA A 125 -12.91 6.42 -6.21
CA ALA A 125 -11.78 5.52 -6.46
C ALA A 125 -11.88 4.16 -5.74
N GLY A 126 -11.23 3.13 -6.31
CA GLY A 126 -11.13 1.78 -5.75
C GLY A 126 -11.83 0.71 -6.59
N SER A 127 -11.86 -0.51 -6.05
CA SER A 127 -12.66 -1.64 -6.55
C SER A 127 -14.09 -1.54 -6.05
N LEU A 128 -15.06 -1.56 -6.96
CA LEU A 128 -16.48 -1.41 -6.66
C LEU A 128 -17.29 -2.57 -7.26
N SER A 129 -18.10 -3.24 -6.44
CA SER A 129 -18.85 -4.43 -6.84
C SER A 129 -20.16 -4.08 -7.55
N TYR A 130 -20.39 -4.69 -8.71
CA TYR A 130 -21.58 -4.47 -9.54
C TYR A 130 -22.02 -5.74 -10.30
N TRP A 131 -23.23 -5.69 -10.84
CA TRP A 131 -23.86 -6.76 -11.64
C TRP A 131 -25.05 -6.20 -12.42
N TYR A 132 -25.63 -6.99 -13.32
CA TYR A 132 -26.88 -6.64 -14.01
C TYR A 132 -28.06 -7.45 -13.47
N ARG A 133 -29.24 -6.82 -13.39
CA ARG A 133 -30.54 -7.52 -13.27
C ARG A 133 -31.24 -7.48 -14.62
N VAL A 134 -31.57 -8.65 -15.16
CA VAL A 134 -32.07 -8.82 -16.53
C VAL A 134 -33.44 -9.51 -16.53
N TRP A 135 -34.32 -9.02 -17.39
CA TRP A 135 -35.55 -9.68 -17.80
C TRP A 135 -35.44 -10.00 -19.28
N ASP A 136 -35.34 -11.27 -19.62
CA ASP A 136 -35.19 -11.78 -20.99
C ASP A 136 -36.15 -12.97 -21.19
N PRO A 137 -37.28 -12.77 -21.88
CA PRO A 137 -38.29 -13.82 -22.08
C PRO A 137 -37.79 -14.95 -22.98
N THR A 138 -36.75 -14.73 -23.80
CA THR A 138 -36.17 -15.79 -24.66
C THR A 138 -35.35 -16.81 -23.87
N GLN A 139 -34.85 -16.40 -22.70
CA GLN A 139 -34.09 -17.24 -21.76
C GLN A 139 -34.91 -17.61 -20.50
N GLY A 140 -36.19 -17.20 -20.43
CA GLY A 140 -37.03 -17.37 -19.23
C GLY A 140 -36.57 -16.53 -18.03
N TRP A 141 -35.70 -15.54 -18.23
CA TRP A 141 -35.09 -14.76 -17.16
C TRP A 141 -36.05 -13.69 -16.64
N VAL A 142 -36.27 -13.69 -15.32
CA VAL A 142 -37.05 -12.67 -14.60
C VAL A 142 -36.23 -12.22 -13.39
N ASN A 143 -35.77 -10.96 -13.39
CA ASN A 143 -34.84 -10.43 -12.37
C ASN A 143 -33.57 -11.31 -12.20
N LYS A 144 -33.13 -11.98 -13.28
CA LYS A 144 -31.92 -12.81 -13.29
C LYS A 144 -30.74 -11.89 -13.02
N ARG A 145 -29.93 -12.24 -12.03
CA ARG A 145 -28.65 -11.58 -11.77
C ARG A 145 -27.58 -12.26 -12.61
N ILE A 146 -26.86 -11.46 -13.38
CA ILE A 146 -25.68 -11.88 -14.14
C ILE A 146 -24.50 -10.99 -13.76
N TRP A 147 -23.29 -11.56 -13.80
CA TRP A 147 -22.06 -10.77 -13.84
C TRP A 147 -21.95 -10.11 -15.22
N ASP A 148 -20.97 -9.22 -15.40
CA ASP A 148 -20.80 -8.55 -16.69
C ASP A 148 -20.24 -9.53 -17.74
N PRO A 149 -20.95 -9.82 -18.85
CA PRO A 149 -20.45 -10.74 -19.88
C PRO A 149 -19.17 -10.26 -20.58
N ALA A 150 -18.86 -8.96 -20.52
CA ALA A 150 -17.60 -8.39 -21.02
C ALA A 150 -16.44 -8.47 -20.01
N SER A 151 -16.69 -8.92 -18.77
CA SER A 151 -15.67 -9.03 -17.73
C SER A 151 -14.65 -10.13 -18.05
N THR A 152 -13.38 -9.80 -17.81
CA THR A 152 -12.25 -10.72 -17.97
C THR A 152 -11.83 -11.38 -16.65
N ASN A 153 -12.56 -11.14 -15.56
CA ASN A 153 -12.33 -11.77 -14.26
C ASN A 153 -12.51 -13.29 -14.34
N PRO A 154 -11.48 -14.11 -14.02
CA PRO A 154 -11.59 -15.57 -14.07
C PRO A 154 -12.67 -16.12 -13.13
N ARG A 155 -13.36 -17.18 -13.55
CA ARG A 155 -14.42 -17.87 -12.81
C ARG A 155 -14.30 -19.39 -12.94
N PRO A 156 -14.91 -20.18 -12.03
CA PRO A 156 -15.06 -21.63 -12.19
C PRO A 156 -15.74 -21.99 -13.54
N PRO A 157 -15.36 -23.11 -14.19
CA PRO A 157 -15.98 -23.51 -15.44
C PRO A 157 -17.39 -24.08 -15.23
N GLY A 158 -18.35 -23.55 -15.98
CA GLY A 158 -19.77 -23.96 -15.95
C GLY A 158 -20.60 -23.22 -14.89
N GLU A 159 -21.91 -23.49 -14.88
CA GLU A 159 -22.87 -22.81 -13.98
C GLU A 159 -22.97 -23.45 -12.57
N SER A 160 -21.95 -24.19 -12.12
CA SER A 160 -22.00 -24.99 -10.89
C SER A 160 -21.59 -24.24 -9.61
N SER A 161 -21.00 -23.04 -9.70
CA SER A 161 -20.66 -22.26 -8.49
C SER A 161 -21.91 -21.96 -7.65
N PHE A 162 -21.72 -21.75 -6.35
CA PHE A 162 -22.85 -21.47 -5.46
C PHE A 162 -23.53 -20.14 -5.84
N ARG A 163 -22.78 -19.08 -6.17
CA ARG A 163 -23.37 -17.79 -6.59
C ARG A 163 -24.17 -17.87 -7.88
N VAL A 164 -23.72 -18.62 -8.89
CA VAL A 164 -24.46 -18.76 -10.17
C VAL A 164 -25.83 -19.39 -9.93
N ARG A 165 -25.85 -20.49 -9.16
CA ARG A 165 -27.07 -21.23 -8.82
C ARG A 165 -28.00 -20.46 -7.88
N ASN A 166 -27.43 -19.69 -6.95
CA ASN A 166 -28.20 -18.87 -5.99
C ASN A 166 -28.64 -17.49 -6.55
N ASN A 167 -28.37 -17.19 -7.83
CA ASN A 167 -28.73 -15.92 -8.46
C ASN A 167 -28.08 -14.69 -7.77
N ASP A 168 -26.85 -14.85 -7.29
CA ASP A 168 -26.12 -13.91 -6.40
C ASP A 168 -24.68 -13.63 -6.88
N VAL A 169 -24.49 -13.45 -8.19
CA VAL A 169 -23.16 -13.29 -8.82
C VAL A 169 -22.61 -11.86 -8.74
N LEU A 170 -21.29 -11.71 -8.70
CA LEU A 170 -20.58 -10.45 -8.46
C LEU A 170 -19.49 -10.20 -9.51
N ASP A 171 -19.41 -8.98 -10.02
CA ASP A 171 -18.28 -8.46 -10.80
C ASP A 171 -17.72 -7.16 -10.18
N ALA A 172 -16.57 -6.68 -10.66
CA ALA A 172 -15.88 -5.52 -10.10
C ALA A 172 -15.45 -4.51 -11.18
N VAL A 173 -15.54 -3.22 -10.87
CA VAL A 173 -14.96 -2.12 -11.68
C VAL A 173 -13.90 -1.38 -10.87
N TYR A 174 -12.80 -1.02 -11.53
CA TYR A 174 -11.62 -0.41 -10.92
C TYR A 174 -11.52 1.08 -11.31
N VAL A 175 -11.89 1.96 -10.38
CA VAL A 175 -11.95 3.41 -10.62
C VAL A 175 -10.68 4.07 -10.08
N PRO A 176 -9.91 4.84 -10.88
CA PRO A 176 -8.72 5.51 -10.39
C PRO A 176 -9.01 6.65 -9.40
N TYR A 177 -7.97 7.09 -8.69
CA TYR A 177 -8.04 8.30 -7.87
C TYR A 177 -7.89 9.57 -8.72
N ALA A 178 -8.55 10.63 -8.29
CA ALA A 178 -8.36 12.00 -8.77
C ALA A 178 -8.20 12.91 -7.55
N ASP A 179 -7.23 13.84 -7.57
CA ASP A 179 -6.98 14.71 -6.41
C ASP A 179 -8.19 15.60 -6.03
N LYS A 180 -9.14 15.82 -6.95
CA LYS A 180 -10.46 16.43 -6.68
C LYS A 180 -11.25 15.68 -5.59
N GLN A 181 -11.04 14.37 -5.42
CA GLN A 181 -11.67 13.60 -4.36
C GLN A 181 -11.18 14.02 -2.97
N ASN A 182 -9.93 14.49 -2.83
CA ASN A 182 -9.36 14.99 -1.57
C ASN A 182 -9.59 14.08 -0.33
N ASP A 183 -9.73 12.76 -0.56
CA ASP A 183 -10.01 11.76 0.46
C ASP A 183 -8.77 10.88 0.66
N PRO A 184 -8.14 10.88 1.85
CA PRO A 184 -6.87 10.19 2.07
C PRO A 184 -7.02 8.67 2.06
N VAL A 185 -8.19 8.14 2.43
CA VAL A 185 -8.44 6.69 2.43
C VAL A 185 -8.57 6.19 0.99
N LEU A 186 -9.35 6.88 0.16
CA LEU A 186 -9.45 6.56 -1.27
C LEU A 186 -8.10 6.72 -1.99
N LYS A 187 -7.30 7.73 -1.60
CA LYS A 187 -5.95 7.92 -2.12
C LYS A 187 -5.03 6.75 -1.79
N GLU A 188 -5.03 6.27 -0.54
CA GLU A 188 -4.22 5.11 -0.13
C GLU A 188 -4.67 3.84 -0.86
N ARG A 189 -5.97 3.52 -0.83
CA ARG A 189 -6.55 2.33 -1.48
C ARG A 189 -6.23 2.23 -2.97
N SER A 190 -6.22 3.37 -3.67
CA SER A 190 -5.91 3.41 -5.11
C SER A 190 -4.51 2.92 -5.48
N LYS A 191 -3.57 2.84 -4.51
CA LYS A 191 -2.23 2.27 -4.68
C LYS A 191 -2.18 0.73 -4.69
N TYR A 192 -3.32 0.05 -4.48
CA TYR A 192 -3.39 -1.41 -4.36
C TYR A 192 -4.56 -2.00 -5.16
N GLU A 193 -5.69 -1.29 -5.25
CA GLU A 193 -6.92 -1.85 -5.84
C GLU A 193 -7.00 -1.78 -7.38
N LEU A 194 -6.10 -1.07 -8.05
CA LEU A 194 -6.10 -0.94 -9.50
C LEU A 194 -5.25 -2.05 -10.16
N PRO A 195 -5.70 -2.70 -11.24
CA PRO A 195 -4.89 -3.67 -11.97
C PRO A 195 -3.65 -3.02 -12.58
N ILE A 196 -2.47 -3.64 -12.38
CA ILE A 196 -1.21 -3.16 -12.96
C ILE A 196 -1.33 -3.09 -14.49
N ALA A 197 -0.98 -1.94 -15.09
CA ALA A 197 -1.23 -1.68 -16.51
C ALA A 197 -0.60 -2.73 -17.46
N ASP A 198 0.57 -3.26 -17.09
CA ASP A 198 1.28 -4.34 -17.77
C ASP A 198 0.79 -5.72 -17.29
N PRO A 199 0.13 -6.54 -18.13
CA PRO A 199 -0.36 -7.86 -17.74
C PRO A 199 0.75 -8.87 -17.40
N SER A 200 1.98 -8.68 -17.89
CA SER A 200 3.10 -9.59 -17.57
C SER A 200 3.61 -9.45 -16.12
N ARG A 201 3.20 -8.36 -15.45
CA ARG A 201 3.49 -8.08 -14.04
C ARG A 201 2.33 -8.44 -13.10
N ARG A 202 1.33 -9.18 -13.59
CA ARG A 202 0.18 -9.67 -12.79
C ARG A 202 0.33 -11.14 -12.47
N GLY A 203 -0.23 -11.54 -11.34
CA GLY A 203 -0.43 -12.93 -10.95
C GLY A 203 -1.55 -13.60 -11.73
N THR A 204 -1.67 -14.92 -11.58
CA THR A 204 -2.66 -15.73 -12.29
C THR A 204 -3.68 -16.32 -11.33
N VAL A 205 -4.96 -16.01 -11.53
CA VAL A 205 -6.08 -16.69 -10.86
C VAL A 205 -6.52 -17.88 -11.71
N ARG A 206 -6.59 -19.07 -11.11
CA ARG A 206 -7.18 -20.29 -11.69
C ARG A 206 -8.14 -20.95 -10.72
N TYR A 207 -9.11 -21.71 -11.22
CA TYR A 207 -10.02 -22.51 -10.39
C TYR A 207 -9.73 -23.99 -10.60
N ILE A 208 -9.35 -24.69 -9.52
CA ILE A 208 -9.07 -26.13 -9.55
C ILE A 208 -10.23 -26.90 -8.92
N PRO A 209 -10.76 -27.96 -9.56
CA PRO A 209 -11.80 -28.79 -8.98
C PRO A 209 -11.22 -29.62 -7.84
N TYR A 210 -12.01 -29.88 -6.80
CA TYR A 210 -11.64 -30.80 -5.73
C TYR A 210 -12.85 -31.59 -5.20
N THR A 211 -12.55 -32.65 -4.47
CA THR A 211 -13.52 -33.46 -3.70
C THR A 211 -13.43 -33.05 -2.24
N THR A 212 -14.56 -32.82 -1.57
CA THR A 212 -14.53 -32.39 -0.15
C THR A 212 -14.24 -33.54 0.81
N ILE A 213 -14.02 -33.21 2.09
CA ILE A 213 -13.96 -34.16 3.21
C ILE A 213 -15.18 -35.10 3.33
N LEU A 214 -16.32 -34.80 2.67
CA LEU A 214 -17.50 -35.68 2.60
C LEU A 214 -17.54 -36.57 1.36
N GLY A 215 -16.54 -36.48 0.46
CA GLY A 215 -16.47 -37.26 -0.77
C GLY A 215 -17.30 -36.70 -1.94
N ASP A 216 -17.93 -35.54 -1.80
CA ASP A 216 -18.71 -34.92 -2.88
C ASP A 216 -17.86 -34.00 -3.80
N SER A 217 -18.26 -33.94 -5.06
CA SER A 217 -17.53 -33.29 -6.17
C SER A 217 -18.31 -32.11 -6.76
N GLY A 218 -17.63 -31.27 -7.55
CA GLY A 218 -18.22 -30.08 -8.18
C GLY A 218 -17.97 -28.78 -7.42
N HIS A 219 -17.11 -28.85 -6.41
CA HIS A 219 -16.55 -27.71 -5.69
C HIS A 219 -15.21 -27.31 -6.32
N TYR A 220 -14.87 -26.02 -6.24
CA TYR A 220 -13.59 -25.49 -6.72
C TYR A 220 -12.85 -24.77 -5.59
N LEU A 221 -11.53 -24.70 -5.73
CA LEU A 221 -10.68 -23.74 -5.02
C LEU A 221 -10.22 -22.70 -6.03
N GLY A 222 -10.38 -21.42 -5.72
CA GLY A 222 -9.70 -20.36 -6.45
C GLY A 222 -8.26 -20.30 -5.96
N VAL A 223 -7.28 -20.37 -6.87
CA VAL A 223 -5.86 -20.23 -6.54
C VAL A 223 -5.28 -19.07 -7.32
N TYR A 224 -4.82 -18.06 -6.59
CA TYR A 224 -3.99 -16.98 -7.11
C TYR A 224 -2.52 -17.36 -6.89
N LEU A 225 -1.74 -17.26 -7.96
CA LEU A 225 -0.28 -17.33 -7.91
C LEU A 225 0.30 -15.93 -8.20
N PRO A 226 1.35 -15.50 -7.48
CA PRO A 226 1.98 -14.20 -7.70
C PRO A 226 2.67 -14.11 -9.07
N PRO A 227 2.97 -12.89 -9.55
CA PRO A 227 3.75 -12.67 -10.77
C PRO A 227 5.05 -13.48 -10.77
N ASN A 228 5.39 -14.12 -11.89
CA ASN A 228 6.59 -14.96 -12.05
C ASN A 228 6.70 -16.14 -11.05
N TYR A 229 5.57 -16.77 -10.69
CA TYR A 229 5.57 -18.00 -9.89
C TYR A 229 6.44 -19.12 -10.50
N ASP A 230 7.47 -19.56 -9.77
CA ASP A 230 8.32 -20.71 -10.15
C ASP A 230 8.10 -21.90 -9.20
N PRO A 231 7.55 -23.04 -9.66
CA PRO A 231 7.40 -24.24 -8.84
C PRO A 231 8.74 -24.85 -8.39
N ASN A 232 9.88 -24.40 -8.92
CA ASN A 232 11.21 -24.90 -8.59
C ASN A 232 12.02 -23.97 -7.66
N ARG A 233 11.49 -22.81 -7.23
CA ARG A 233 12.26 -21.88 -6.39
C ARG A 233 12.64 -22.52 -5.04
N ALA A 234 13.83 -22.18 -4.53
CA ALA A 234 14.46 -22.90 -3.42
C ALA A 234 13.71 -22.81 -2.07
N GLN A 235 12.98 -21.71 -1.83
CA GLN A 235 12.14 -21.53 -0.63
C GLN A 235 10.66 -21.68 -1.01
N PRO A 236 9.84 -22.52 -0.36
CA PRO A 236 8.43 -22.64 -0.72
C PRO A 236 7.66 -21.32 -0.58
N TYR A 237 6.61 -21.11 -1.39
CA TYR A 237 5.80 -19.89 -1.31
C TYR A 237 4.98 -19.84 -0.01
N LYS A 238 4.99 -18.67 0.65
CA LYS A 238 4.05 -18.36 1.73
C LYS A 238 2.62 -18.41 1.20
N VAL A 239 1.67 -18.91 1.99
CA VAL A 239 0.31 -19.21 1.52
C VAL A 239 -0.78 -18.76 2.49
N ALA A 240 -1.80 -18.07 1.96
CA ALA A 240 -2.98 -17.65 2.72
C ALA A 240 -4.26 -18.35 2.22
N TYR A 241 -4.98 -18.98 3.14
CA TYR A 241 -6.21 -19.71 2.90
C TYR A 241 -7.42 -18.86 3.32
N LEU A 242 -8.28 -18.50 2.36
CA LEU A 242 -9.33 -17.48 2.56
C LEU A 242 -10.75 -18.07 2.43
N ALA A 243 -11.51 -18.05 3.53
CA ALA A 243 -12.89 -18.55 3.59
C ALA A 243 -13.92 -17.43 3.38
N HIS A 244 -14.80 -17.60 2.39
CA HIS A 244 -15.82 -16.59 2.01
C HIS A 244 -16.91 -16.35 3.07
N GLY A 245 -17.71 -15.29 2.88
CA GLY A 245 -18.88 -14.98 3.71
C GLY A 245 -20.10 -15.84 3.38
N ILE A 246 -21.21 -15.67 4.10
CA ILE A 246 -22.43 -16.41 3.77
C ILE A 246 -23.01 -15.97 2.42
N PHE A 247 -23.58 -16.92 1.67
CA PHE A 247 -23.93 -16.82 0.24
C PHE A 247 -22.76 -16.58 -0.75
N GLY A 248 -21.53 -16.45 -0.24
CA GLY A 248 -20.32 -16.42 -1.05
C GLY A 248 -19.90 -17.77 -1.63
N ASP A 249 -18.89 -17.72 -2.48
CA ASP A 249 -18.20 -18.88 -3.04
C ASP A 249 -16.69 -18.59 -3.26
N GLU A 250 -16.00 -19.49 -3.95
CA GLU A 250 -14.58 -19.38 -4.27
C GLU A 250 -14.18 -18.10 -5.05
N THR A 251 -15.12 -17.36 -5.62
CA THR A 251 -14.85 -16.10 -6.34
C THR A 251 -14.77 -14.86 -5.44
N ASP A 252 -15.26 -14.90 -4.19
CA ASP A 252 -15.43 -13.72 -3.32
C ASP A 252 -14.14 -12.92 -3.08
N PHE A 253 -13.04 -13.60 -2.73
CA PHE A 253 -11.78 -12.88 -2.53
C PHE A 253 -11.07 -12.51 -3.83
N MET A 254 -11.34 -13.24 -4.91
CA MET A 254 -10.70 -13.00 -6.21
C MET A 254 -11.29 -11.80 -6.95
N VAL A 255 -12.61 -11.58 -6.84
CA VAL A 255 -13.33 -10.56 -7.60
C VAL A 255 -13.80 -9.38 -6.72
N PRO A 256 -14.88 -9.47 -5.91
CA PRO A 256 -15.40 -8.31 -5.18
C PRO A 256 -14.46 -7.81 -4.06
N ALA A 257 -13.67 -8.68 -3.42
CA ALA A 257 -12.65 -8.27 -2.45
C ALA A 257 -11.23 -8.06 -3.06
N ASN A 258 -11.07 -8.29 -4.36
CA ASN A 258 -9.95 -7.82 -5.17
C ASN A 258 -8.52 -8.24 -4.74
N VAL A 259 -8.37 -9.37 -4.02
CA VAL A 259 -7.07 -9.85 -3.51
C VAL A 259 -5.97 -9.96 -4.58
N PRO A 260 -6.23 -10.42 -5.83
CA PRO A 260 -5.21 -10.49 -6.86
C PRO A 260 -4.53 -9.16 -7.16
N ASN A 261 -5.30 -8.10 -7.43
CA ASN A 261 -4.72 -6.78 -7.73
C ASN A 261 -4.02 -6.17 -6.51
N ILE A 262 -4.54 -6.43 -5.30
CA ILE A 262 -3.93 -5.99 -4.04
C ILE A 262 -2.53 -6.61 -3.89
N LEU A 263 -2.40 -7.93 -4.05
CA LEU A 263 -1.12 -8.63 -3.95
C LEU A 263 -0.17 -8.35 -5.12
N ASP A 264 -0.68 -8.17 -6.34
CA ASP A 264 0.10 -7.70 -7.49
C ASP A 264 0.80 -6.39 -7.16
N ASN A 265 0.06 -5.40 -6.64
CA ASN A 265 0.61 -4.08 -6.31
C ASN A 265 1.56 -4.10 -5.10
N MET A 266 1.34 -4.94 -4.08
CA MET A 266 2.29 -5.09 -2.97
C MET A 266 3.60 -5.75 -3.45
N THR A 267 3.48 -6.84 -4.21
CA THR A 267 4.63 -7.55 -4.81
C THR A 267 5.41 -6.63 -5.75
N ALA A 268 4.72 -5.82 -6.56
CA ALA A 268 5.32 -4.87 -7.50
C ALA A 268 6.08 -3.70 -6.85
N LYS A 269 5.97 -3.52 -5.53
CA LYS A 269 6.73 -2.55 -4.72
C LYS A 269 7.72 -3.20 -3.75
N GLY A 270 7.66 -4.53 -3.59
CA GLY A 270 8.39 -5.28 -2.57
C GLY A 270 7.92 -5.04 -1.14
N GLU A 271 6.62 -4.77 -0.95
CA GLU A 271 5.98 -4.55 0.37
C GLU A 271 5.64 -5.86 1.12
N ILE A 272 5.71 -7.02 0.46
CA ILE A 272 5.42 -8.35 1.03
C ILE A 272 6.21 -9.42 0.25
N GLU A 273 6.50 -10.56 0.88
CA GLU A 273 6.96 -11.74 0.12
C GLU A 273 5.87 -12.20 -0.89
N PRO A 274 6.22 -12.51 -2.15
CA PRO A 274 5.30 -13.11 -3.12
C PRO A 274 4.49 -14.26 -2.51
N THR A 275 3.18 -14.07 -2.39
CA THR A 275 2.28 -14.94 -1.61
C THR A 275 1.28 -15.66 -2.52
N VAL A 276 1.07 -16.96 -2.30
CA VAL A 276 0.00 -17.75 -2.92
C VAL A 276 -1.29 -17.58 -2.11
N VAL A 277 -2.44 -17.48 -2.78
CA VAL A 277 -3.75 -17.41 -2.10
C VAL A 277 -4.67 -18.51 -2.59
N VAL A 278 -5.33 -19.19 -1.65
CA VAL A 278 -6.30 -20.26 -1.93
C VAL A 278 -7.64 -19.89 -1.30
N THR A 279 -8.68 -19.69 -2.11
CA THR A 279 -10.05 -19.47 -1.63
C THR A 279 -10.78 -20.81 -1.45
N MET A 280 -11.52 -20.93 -0.35
CA MET A 280 -12.16 -22.19 0.05
C MET A 280 -13.65 -22.06 0.37
N GLY A 281 -14.40 -23.10 0.05
CA GLY A 281 -15.84 -23.23 0.32
C GLY A 281 -16.17 -23.48 1.79
N ASN A 282 -17.27 -22.89 2.26
CA ASN A 282 -17.86 -23.17 3.58
C ASN A 282 -19.04 -24.17 3.54
N HIS A 283 -19.46 -24.60 2.34
CA HIS A 283 -20.66 -25.41 2.10
C HIS A 283 -20.34 -26.89 1.78
N PHE A 284 -21.12 -27.81 2.36
CA PHE A 284 -20.85 -29.26 2.38
C PHE A 284 -22.02 -30.11 1.87
N THR A 285 -22.78 -29.56 0.92
CA THR A 285 -23.84 -30.29 0.22
C THR A 285 -23.96 -29.80 -1.21
N GLY A 286 -23.61 -30.63 -2.20
CA GLY A 286 -23.65 -30.24 -3.62
C GLY A 286 -24.99 -29.72 -4.16
N THR A 287 -26.12 -29.94 -3.47
CA THR A 287 -27.47 -29.60 -3.96
C THR A 287 -28.22 -28.50 -3.17
N SER A 288 -27.80 -28.13 -1.96
CA SER A 288 -28.50 -27.11 -1.14
C SER A 288 -27.84 -25.74 -1.26
N LEU A 289 -28.65 -24.71 -1.49
CA LEU A 289 -28.24 -23.31 -1.60
C LEU A 289 -28.61 -22.48 -0.34
N GLY A 290 -29.09 -23.14 0.72
CA GLY A 290 -29.49 -22.48 1.97
C GLY A 290 -28.46 -22.60 3.09
N PHE A 291 -28.73 -21.92 4.21
CA PHE A 291 -27.93 -21.98 5.46
C PHE A 291 -27.56 -23.41 5.89
N ALA A 292 -28.46 -24.39 5.68
CA ALA A 292 -28.24 -25.80 6.04
C ALA A 292 -27.10 -26.49 5.27
N SER A 293 -26.56 -25.87 4.21
CA SER A 293 -25.35 -26.35 3.52
C SER A 293 -24.05 -25.99 4.26
N TYR A 294 -24.06 -24.95 5.10
CA TYR A 294 -22.87 -24.40 5.73
C TYR A 294 -22.50 -25.15 7.02
N ASN A 295 -21.23 -25.52 7.18
CA ASN A 295 -20.74 -26.20 8.38
C ASN A 295 -19.27 -25.87 8.67
N GLN A 296 -19.03 -25.12 9.76
CA GLN A 296 -17.71 -24.61 10.16
C GLN A 296 -16.77 -25.73 10.65
N THR A 297 -17.29 -26.82 11.21
CA THR A 297 -16.47 -27.98 11.61
C THR A 297 -16.00 -28.73 10.37
N ASN A 298 -16.89 -28.95 9.40
CA ASN A 298 -16.50 -29.53 8.13
C ASN A 298 -15.55 -28.60 7.37
N ALA A 299 -15.74 -27.27 7.42
CA ALA A 299 -14.84 -26.30 6.78
C ALA A 299 -13.41 -26.38 7.35
N ALA A 300 -13.25 -26.38 8.68
CA ALA A 300 -11.95 -26.52 9.32
C ALA A 300 -11.29 -27.88 9.01
N ASN A 301 -12.07 -28.98 9.05
CA ASN A 301 -11.57 -30.32 8.74
C ASN A 301 -11.19 -30.44 7.25
N ASN A 302 -11.99 -29.90 6.33
CA ASN A 302 -11.76 -29.88 4.89
C ASN A 302 -10.53 -29.04 4.52
N LEU A 303 -10.30 -27.92 5.21
CA LEU A 303 -9.08 -27.14 5.09
C LEU A 303 -7.86 -28.02 5.40
N VAL A 304 -7.77 -28.55 6.63
CA VAL A 304 -6.54 -29.21 7.11
C VAL A 304 -6.34 -30.62 6.54
N GLN A 305 -7.42 -31.40 6.34
CA GLN A 305 -7.34 -32.81 5.94
C GLN A 305 -7.50 -33.03 4.43
N THR A 306 -7.80 -32.00 3.63
CA THR A 306 -8.09 -32.14 2.19
C THR A 306 -7.50 -31.03 1.34
N ILE A 307 -7.66 -29.76 1.73
CA ILE A 307 -7.12 -28.63 0.97
C ILE A 307 -5.62 -28.49 1.17
N LEU A 308 -5.10 -28.52 2.41
CA LEU A 308 -3.65 -28.44 2.65
C LEU A 308 -2.87 -29.53 1.87
N PRO A 309 -3.20 -30.84 1.95
CA PRO A 309 -2.48 -31.86 1.19
C PRO A 309 -2.60 -31.71 -0.34
N LEU A 310 -3.75 -31.23 -0.85
CA LEU A 310 -3.94 -31.00 -2.28
C LEU A 310 -3.06 -29.84 -2.77
N ILE A 311 -3.02 -28.73 -2.04
CA ILE A 311 -2.23 -27.55 -2.43
C ILE A 311 -0.73 -27.84 -2.26
N GLU A 312 -0.31 -28.43 -1.14
CA GLU A 312 1.10 -28.74 -0.85
C GLU A 312 1.69 -29.84 -1.77
N SER A 313 0.85 -30.65 -2.43
CA SER A 313 1.28 -31.60 -3.48
C SER A 313 1.16 -31.07 -4.91
N THR A 314 0.45 -29.95 -5.13
CA THR A 314 0.24 -29.35 -6.46
C THR A 314 1.08 -28.08 -6.68
N TYR A 315 1.51 -27.43 -5.60
CA TYR A 315 2.23 -26.16 -5.60
C TYR A 315 3.39 -26.20 -4.61
N ASN A 316 4.50 -25.58 -4.96
CA ASN A 316 5.62 -25.31 -4.04
C ASN A 316 5.20 -24.24 -3.02
N VAL A 317 4.55 -24.64 -1.93
CA VAL A 317 4.09 -23.78 -0.83
C VAL A 317 4.58 -24.28 0.53
N SER A 318 4.59 -23.40 1.53
CA SER A 318 5.10 -23.73 2.87
C SER A 318 4.23 -24.75 3.60
N THR A 319 4.88 -25.80 4.09
CA THR A 319 4.32 -26.84 4.97
C THR A 319 4.36 -26.47 6.46
N GLU A 320 4.97 -25.33 6.80
CA GLU A 320 5.20 -24.88 8.17
C GLU A 320 4.23 -23.76 8.56
N ARG A 321 3.88 -23.67 9.84
CA ARG A 321 2.84 -22.75 10.34
C ARG A 321 3.23 -21.28 10.16
N GLU A 322 4.53 -20.96 10.21
CA GLU A 322 5.15 -19.64 9.92
C GLU A 322 5.08 -19.27 8.43
N GLY A 323 4.52 -20.14 7.59
CA GLY A 323 4.21 -19.87 6.18
C GLY A 323 2.77 -20.14 5.78
N ARG A 324 1.88 -20.51 6.71
CA ARG A 324 0.44 -20.65 6.48
C ARG A 324 -0.37 -19.61 7.25
N ALA A 325 -1.18 -18.83 6.54
CA ALA A 325 -2.17 -17.94 7.13
C ALA A 325 -3.59 -18.46 6.88
N TYR A 326 -4.47 -18.30 7.86
CA TYR A 326 -5.90 -18.37 7.65
C TYR A 326 -6.47 -16.94 7.58
N GLY A 327 -7.41 -16.71 6.67
CA GLY A 327 -8.26 -15.52 6.66
C GLY A 327 -9.70 -15.88 6.37
N GLY A 328 -10.64 -15.05 6.79
CA GLY A 328 -12.04 -15.26 6.42
C GLY A 328 -12.93 -14.06 6.64
N PHE A 329 -13.90 -13.89 5.75
CA PHE A 329 -14.89 -12.82 5.84
C PHE A 329 -16.19 -13.34 6.46
N SER A 330 -16.79 -12.57 7.37
CA SER A 330 -18.13 -12.85 7.92
C SER A 330 -18.21 -14.27 8.53
N TYR A 331 -19.04 -15.15 7.95
CA TYR A 331 -19.13 -16.57 8.30
C TYR A 331 -17.77 -17.29 8.25
N GLY A 332 -16.94 -17.02 7.23
CA GLY A 332 -15.56 -17.51 7.15
C GLY A 332 -14.66 -16.94 8.24
N GLY A 333 -14.88 -15.69 8.66
CA GLY A 333 -14.20 -15.10 9.82
C GLY A 333 -14.54 -15.84 11.12
N SER A 334 -15.80 -16.22 11.29
CA SER A 334 -16.22 -17.11 12.38
C SER A 334 -15.70 -18.55 12.23
N THR A 335 -15.58 -19.08 11.01
CA THR A 335 -14.99 -20.39 10.73
C THR A 335 -13.52 -20.46 11.18
N GLY A 336 -12.79 -19.33 11.17
CA GLY A 336 -11.44 -19.25 11.74
C GLY A 336 -11.36 -19.66 13.22
N GLY A 337 -12.44 -19.45 14.00
CA GLY A 337 -12.55 -19.95 15.38
C GLY A 337 -12.59 -21.47 15.47
N PHE A 338 -13.16 -22.14 14.47
CA PHE A 338 -13.16 -23.60 14.37
C PHE A 338 -11.81 -24.13 13.87
N VAL A 339 -11.11 -23.38 13.00
CA VAL A 339 -9.74 -23.73 12.60
C VAL A 339 -8.79 -23.64 13.79
N ILE A 340 -8.69 -22.49 14.45
CA ILE A 340 -7.70 -22.28 15.52
C ILE A 340 -7.93 -23.18 16.74
N ARG A 341 -9.18 -23.45 17.14
CA ARG A 341 -9.44 -24.32 18.30
C ARG A 341 -9.23 -25.81 18.01
N ASN A 342 -9.46 -26.26 16.76
CA ASN A 342 -9.32 -27.67 16.37
C ASN A 342 -7.88 -27.98 15.93
N TYR A 343 -7.18 -26.99 15.37
CA TYR A 343 -5.87 -27.11 14.71
C TYR A 343 -4.91 -25.97 15.10
N PRO A 344 -4.70 -25.68 16.41
CA PRO A 344 -4.03 -24.48 16.89
C PRO A 344 -2.60 -24.28 16.34
N THR A 345 -1.87 -25.37 16.13
CA THR A 345 -0.47 -25.34 15.66
C THR A 345 -0.32 -25.31 14.14
N THR A 346 -1.40 -25.33 13.34
CA THR A 346 -1.30 -25.48 11.87
C THR A 346 -1.03 -24.17 11.10
N PHE A 347 -1.38 -23.03 11.69
CA PHE A 347 -1.23 -21.68 11.11
C PHE A 347 -0.64 -20.74 12.16
N GLY A 348 0.31 -19.88 11.78
CA GLY A 348 0.82 -18.82 12.65
C GLY A 348 -0.05 -17.55 12.66
N PHE A 349 -0.89 -17.35 11.64
CA PHE A 349 -1.58 -16.09 11.39
C PHE A 349 -3.07 -16.31 11.11
N TYR A 350 -3.95 -15.56 11.79
CA TYR A 350 -5.41 -15.64 11.65
C TYR A 350 -6.04 -14.27 11.42
N GLY A 351 -6.72 -14.10 10.28
CA GLY A 351 -7.46 -12.88 9.91
C GLY A 351 -8.98 -13.06 9.98
N HIS A 352 -9.63 -12.37 10.93
CA HIS A 352 -11.08 -12.37 11.12
C HIS A 352 -11.68 -11.06 10.58
N PHE A 353 -12.09 -11.06 9.31
CA PHE A 353 -12.64 -9.89 8.62
C PHE A 353 -14.16 -9.83 8.80
N SER A 354 -14.68 -8.82 9.49
CA SER A 354 -16.11 -8.64 9.80
C SER A 354 -16.78 -9.88 10.40
N GLY A 355 -16.03 -10.67 11.18
CA GLY A 355 -16.44 -11.99 11.67
C GLY A 355 -15.92 -12.29 13.07
N ASN A 356 -16.69 -13.05 13.85
CA ASN A 356 -16.39 -13.32 15.26
C ASN A 356 -16.08 -14.82 15.46
N PRO A 357 -14.83 -15.22 15.79
CA PRO A 357 -14.46 -16.61 16.02
C PRO A 357 -15.15 -17.28 17.21
N SER A 358 -15.83 -16.50 18.07
CA SER A 358 -16.75 -17.01 19.10
C SER A 358 -16.11 -17.99 20.12
N LEU A 359 -14.82 -17.78 20.41
CA LEU A 359 -14.02 -18.58 21.35
C LEU A 359 -14.45 -18.34 22.81
N THR A 360 -14.57 -19.41 23.58
CA THR A 360 -14.79 -19.38 25.04
C THR A 360 -13.47 -19.21 25.80
N PRO A 361 -13.46 -18.85 27.10
CA PRO A 361 -12.24 -18.78 27.91
C PRO A 361 -11.38 -20.05 27.82
N GLN A 362 -12.02 -21.22 27.86
CA GLN A 362 -11.36 -22.52 27.76
C GLN A 362 -10.73 -22.76 26.38
N ASP A 363 -11.30 -22.23 25.30
CA ASP A 363 -10.68 -22.34 23.97
C ASP A 363 -9.36 -21.57 23.92
N TYR A 364 -9.30 -20.35 24.46
CA TYR A 364 -8.04 -19.59 24.53
C TYR A 364 -6.98 -20.29 25.39
N ASP A 365 -7.38 -20.91 26.51
CA ASP A 365 -6.47 -21.67 27.37
C ASP A 365 -5.96 -22.95 26.68
N ASN A 366 -6.83 -23.65 25.94
CA ASN A 366 -6.47 -24.82 25.14
C ASN A 366 -5.53 -24.45 23.97
N ILE A 367 -5.79 -23.34 23.29
CA ILE A 367 -4.94 -22.83 22.21
C ILE A 367 -3.55 -22.48 22.77
N ALA A 368 -3.48 -21.75 23.89
CA ALA A 368 -2.21 -21.40 24.52
C ALA A 368 -1.42 -22.63 25.01
N ALA A 369 -2.10 -23.62 25.60
CA ALA A 369 -1.46 -24.86 26.02
C ALA A 369 -0.98 -25.74 24.85
N ALA A 370 -1.48 -25.53 23.63
CA ALA A 370 -1.11 -26.27 22.43
C ALA A 370 -0.07 -25.55 21.55
N VAL A 371 -0.06 -24.21 21.55
CA VAL A 371 0.92 -23.37 20.84
C VAL A 371 2.18 -23.13 21.67
N GLY A 372 2.05 -23.00 23.00
CA GLY A 372 3.19 -22.74 23.87
C GLY A 372 3.87 -21.40 23.54
N ASP A 373 5.20 -21.43 23.42
CA ASP A 373 6.03 -20.24 23.13
C ASP A 373 6.14 -19.93 21.62
N ASP A 374 5.49 -20.70 20.73
CA ASP A 374 5.54 -20.47 19.27
C ASP A 374 4.72 -19.23 18.84
N ASP A 375 5.23 -18.46 17.87
CA ASP A 375 4.60 -17.21 17.40
C ASP A 375 3.16 -17.43 16.90
N LEU A 376 2.19 -16.67 17.43
CA LEU A 376 0.80 -16.66 16.98
C LEU A 376 0.30 -15.22 16.87
N PHE A 377 -0.26 -14.88 15.71
CA PHE A 377 -0.82 -13.55 15.42
C PHE A 377 -2.31 -13.60 15.04
N VAL A 378 -3.11 -12.73 15.65
CA VAL A 378 -4.57 -12.65 15.42
C VAL A 378 -5.02 -11.23 15.02
N PHE A 379 -5.39 -11.06 13.76
CA PHE A 379 -5.97 -9.84 13.22
C PHE A 379 -7.50 -9.89 13.25
N LEU A 380 -8.14 -8.83 13.72
CA LEU A 380 -9.59 -8.63 13.61
C LEU A 380 -9.90 -7.23 13.06
N GLY A 381 -11.01 -7.09 12.34
CA GLY A 381 -11.52 -5.77 11.99
C GLY A 381 -12.86 -5.81 11.29
N ASN A 382 -13.51 -4.65 11.15
CA ASN A 382 -14.82 -4.53 10.53
C ASN A 382 -15.02 -3.17 9.85
N GLY A 383 -15.98 -3.08 8.93
CA GLY A 383 -16.42 -1.84 8.32
C GLY A 383 -17.01 -0.90 9.37
N VAL A 384 -16.72 0.40 9.30
CA VAL A 384 -17.24 1.41 10.24
C VAL A 384 -18.77 1.43 10.30
N PHE A 385 -19.46 1.07 9.22
CA PHE A 385 -20.93 1.01 9.18
C PHE A 385 -21.52 -0.26 9.80
N GLU A 386 -20.69 -1.19 10.28
CA GLU A 386 -21.12 -2.41 11.00
C GLU A 386 -21.23 -2.22 12.53
N GLY A 387 -20.61 -1.17 13.09
CA GLY A 387 -20.54 -0.92 14.52
C GLY A 387 -19.11 -0.76 15.04
N ASN A 388 -18.93 -0.75 16.36
CA ASN A 388 -17.65 -0.50 17.02
C ASN A 388 -16.84 -1.78 17.32
N LEU A 389 -15.54 -1.60 17.62
CA LEU A 389 -14.60 -2.69 17.92
C LEU A 389 -14.76 -3.39 19.28
N ASN A 390 -15.76 -3.10 20.12
CA ASN A 390 -15.78 -3.59 21.52
C ASN A 390 -15.66 -5.13 21.63
N ALA A 391 -16.31 -5.89 20.75
CA ALA A 391 -16.18 -7.34 20.69
C ALA A 391 -14.79 -7.79 20.21
N HIS A 392 -14.30 -7.22 19.10
CA HIS A 392 -12.98 -7.52 18.53
C HIS A 392 -11.83 -7.21 19.51
N ASN A 393 -11.93 -6.10 20.24
CA ASN A 393 -11.00 -5.71 21.30
C ASN A 393 -11.00 -6.72 22.47
N GLY A 394 -12.18 -7.24 22.86
CA GLY A 394 -12.29 -8.28 23.88
C GLY A 394 -11.60 -9.59 23.47
N ILE A 395 -11.67 -9.96 22.18
CA ILE A 395 -11.01 -11.15 21.63
C ILE A 395 -9.49 -10.93 21.57
N ALA A 396 -9.03 -9.82 20.98
CA ALA A 396 -7.60 -9.49 20.91
C ALA A 396 -6.95 -9.42 22.30
N ASN A 397 -7.64 -8.87 23.30
CA ASN A 397 -7.14 -8.83 24.67
C ASN A 397 -7.04 -10.22 25.34
N ASN A 398 -7.82 -11.22 24.91
CA ASN A 398 -7.68 -12.59 25.41
C ASN A 398 -6.45 -13.33 24.85
N PHE A 399 -6.03 -13.01 23.61
CA PHE A 399 -4.77 -13.48 23.05
C PHE A 399 -3.56 -12.78 23.70
N ARG A 400 -3.58 -11.44 23.79
CA ARG A 400 -2.53 -10.65 24.46
C ARG A 400 -2.32 -11.03 25.92
N ALA A 401 -3.40 -11.36 26.65
CA ALA A 401 -3.32 -11.83 28.03
C ALA A 401 -2.64 -13.21 28.19
N ARG A 402 -2.37 -13.92 27.09
CA ARG A 402 -1.67 -15.21 27.04
C ARG A 402 -0.34 -15.13 26.28
N GLY A 403 0.15 -13.92 25.98
CA GLY A 403 1.44 -13.67 25.33
C GLY A 403 1.39 -13.50 23.81
N TYR A 404 0.25 -13.76 23.16
CA TYR A 404 0.15 -13.73 21.69
C TYR A 404 -0.26 -12.35 21.17
N ASP A 405 0.36 -11.94 20.06
CA ASP A 405 0.05 -10.67 19.43
C ASP A 405 -1.31 -10.71 18.74
N ALA A 406 -2.04 -9.60 18.87
CA ALA A 406 -3.32 -9.42 18.22
C ALA A 406 -3.54 -7.96 17.88
N TYR A 407 -4.25 -7.70 16.78
CA TYR A 407 -4.52 -6.36 16.26
C TYR A 407 -6.00 -6.16 15.92
N THR A 408 -6.48 -4.92 16.06
CA THR A 408 -7.88 -4.55 15.85
C THR A 408 -8.00 -3.24 15.07
N THR A 409 -8.78 -3.22 13.98
CA THR A 409 -8.92 -2.02 13.12
C THR A 409 -10.31 -1.88 12.49
N GLN A 410 -10.63 -0.68 12.02
CA GLN A 410 -11.84 -0.41 11.23
C GLN A 410 -11.51 0.30 9.92
N VAL A 411 -12.30 -0.01 8.87
CA VAL A 411 -12.13 0.54 7.52
C VAL A 411 -13.43 1.18 7.04
N PRO A 412 -13.39 2.24 6.21
CA PRO A 412 -14.60 2.80 5.62
C PRO A 412 -15.29 1.83 4.64
N GLY A 413 -16.49 1.39 5.01
CA GLY A 413 -17.26 0.36 4.31
C GLY A 413 -18.28 -0.31 5.23
N ALA A 414 -19.13 -1.16 4.67
CA ALA A 414 -20.14 -1.94 5.40
C ALA A 414 -19.79 -3.44 5.38
N HIS A 415 -20.76 -4.31 5.63
CA HIS A 415 -20.57 -5.76 5.60
C HIS A 415 -20.53 -6.28 4.14
N ASP A 416 -19.46 -5.95 3.41
CA ASP A 416 -19.30 -6.15 1.97
C ASP A 416 -17.87 -6.50 1.54
N GLY A 417 -17.69 -6.84 0.26
CA GLY A 417 -16.41 -7.24 -0.31
C GLY A 417 -15.34 -6.12 -0.28
N MET A 418 -15.75 -4.85 -0.29
CA MET A 418 -14.82 -3.72 -0.23
C MET A 418 -14.20 -3.58 1.16
N THR A 419 -14.99 -3.81 2.21
CA THR A 419 -14.46 -3.97 3.58
C THR A 419 -13.54 -5.18 3.67
N ALA A 420 -13.91 -6.33 3.11
CA ALA A 420 -13.06 -7.52 3.11
C ALA A 420 -11.70 -7.28 2.43
N GLY A 421 -11.69 -6.60 1.28
CA GLY A 421 -10.47 -6.26 0.54
C GLY A 421 -9.58 -5.26 1.29
N GLN A 422 -10.16 -4.24 1.91
CA GLN A 422 -9.41 -3.29 2.76
C GLN A 422 -8.82 -3.96 4.00
N LEU A 423 -9.58 -4.84 4.68
CA LEU A 423 -9.09 -5.58 5.84
C LEU A 423 -8.00 -6.58 5.46
N PHE A 424 -8.13 -7.27 4.33
CA PHE A 424 -7.06 -8.10 3.77
C PHE A 424 -5.82 -7.27 3.40
N THR A 425 -5.99 -6.06 2.83
CA THR A 425 -4.89 -5.16 2.49
C THR A 425 -4.04 -4.81 3.71
N ILE A 426 -4.68 -4.48 4.83
CA ILE A 426 -4.00 -4.20 6.11
C ILE A 426 -3.36 -5.48 6.66
N PHE A 427 -4.10 -6.60 6.71
CA PHE A 427 -3.60 -7.87 7.24
C PHE A 427 -2.35 -8.36 6.49
N ALA A 428 -2.37 -8.32 5.16
CA ALA A 428 -1.26 -8.75 4.31
C ALA A 428 -0.04 -7.83 4.49
N ARG A 429 -0.20 -6.52 4.26
CA ARG A 429 0.93 -5.57 4.23
C ARG A 429 1.57 -5.35 5.61
N ASP A 430 0.77 -5.26 6.67
CA ASP A 430 1.26 -4.80 7.97
C ASP A 430 1.64 -5.98 8.90
N PHE A 431 1.26 -7.23 8.55
CA PHE A 431 1.40 -8.38 9.45
C PHE A 431 1.75 -9.74 8.81
N LEU A 432 1.62 -9.95 7.49
CA LEU A 432 2.03 -11.22 6.86
C LEU A 432 3.42 -11.12 6.23
N TRP A 433 4.30 -12.07 6.57
CA TRP A 433 5.62 -12.32 5.96
C TRP A 433 6.33 -11.06 5.45
N SER A 434 6.85 -10.28 6.40
CA SER A 434 7.73 -9.14 6.10
C SER A 434 8.93 -9.54 5.24
N GLY A 435 9.40 -10.79 5.37
CA GLY A 435 10.48 -11.36 4.56
C GLY A 435 11.81 -10.64 4.72
N VAL A 436 12.01 -9.95 5.84
CA VAL A 436 13.25 -9.27 6.22
C VAL A 436 13.91 -10.07 7.34
N ASP A 437 15.01 -10.75 7.06
CA ASP A 437 15.71 -11.55 8.07
C ASP A 437 16.43 -10.64 9.07
N SER A 438 17.22 -9.70 8.54
CA SER A 438 18.10 -8.82 9.32
C SER A 438 18.42 -7.50 8.61
N VAL A 439 18.73 -6.49 9.41
CA VAL A 439 19.30 -5.20 8.96
C VAL A 439 20.59 -4.97 9.75
N SER A 440 21.65 -4.51 9.08
CA SER A 440 22.93 -4.14 9.69
C SER A 440 23.42 -2.80 9.14
N VAL A 441 24.25 -2.09 9.93
CA VAL A 441 24.80 -0.78 9.57
C VAL A 441 26.33 -0.84 9.59
N THR A 442 26.95 -0.27 8.56
CA THR A 442 28.41 -0.19 8.38
C THR A 442 28.84 1.27 8.20
N PRO A 443 29.88 1.77 8.90
CA PRO A 443 30.61 1.10 9.98
C PRO A 443 29.72 0.92 11.22
N ALA A 444 29.90 -0.18 11.96
CA ALA A 444 29.11 -0.47 13.17
C ALA A 444 29.51 0.40 14.38
N THR A 445 30.73 0.96 14.35
CA THR A 445 31.22 1.92 15.34
C THR A 445 31.99 3.04 14.64
N GLU A 446 31.88 4.25 15.19
CA GLU A 446 32.61 5.44 14.73
C GLU A 446 33.06 6.24 15.97
N THR A 447 34.15 7.02 15.88
CA THR A 447 34.61 7.88 16.97
C THR A 447 34.95 9.26 16.44
N LEU A 448 34.26 10.29 16.95
CA LEU A 448 34.36 11.67 16.50
C LEU A 448 34.69 12.60 17.67
N THR A 449 35.46 13.64 17.38
CA THR A 449 35.82 14.66 18.36
C THR A 449 34.74 15.74 18.46
N ARG A 450 34.22 16.01 19.67
CA ARG A 450 33.26 17.09 19.95
C ARG A 450 33.83 18.47 19.60
N GLY A 451 32.94 19.45 19.41
CA GLY A 451 33.33 20.83 19.08
C GLY A 451 33.57 21.07 17.58
N TRP A 452 33.27 20.09 16.74
CA TRP A 452 33.57 20.12 15.30
C TRP A 452 32.36 19.72 14.44
N ASN A 453 32.25 20.29 13.24
CA ASN A 453 31.21 19.95 12.27
C ASN A 453 31.66 18.74 11.43
N TRP A 454 31.05 17.58 11.65
CA TRP A 454 31.40 16.33 10.97
C TRP A 454 30.36 15.93 9.92
N THR A 455 30.83 15.19 8.91
CA THR A 455 29.98 14.34 8.06
C THR A 455 30.55 12.92 8.04
N ARG A 456 29.66 11.91 8.11
CA ARG A 456 30.01 10.48 8.11
C ARG A 456 28.97 9.67 7.35
N GLN A 457 29.43 8.92 6.37
CA GLN A 457 28.57 8.05 5.57
C GLN A 457 28.40 6.71 6.28
N PHE A 458 27.15 6.34 6.53
CA PHE A 458 26.77 4.98 6.92
C PHE A 458 26.08 4.29 5.74
N ALA A 459 26.23 2.98 5.65
CA ALA A 459 25.55 2.13 4.68
C ALA A 459 24.77 1.03 5.41
N ALA A 460 23.55 0.75 4.97
CA ALA A 460 22.77 -0.37 5.45
C ALA A 460 23.02 -1.60 4.57
N GLN A 461 22.95 -2.78 5.16
CA GLN A 461 22.82 -4.05 4.44
C GLN A 461 21.62 -4.79 5.03
N VAL A 462 20.67 -5.16 4.18
CA VAL A 462 19.43 -5.86 4.54
C VAL A 462 19.44 -7.22 3.87
N THR A 463 19.12 -8.26 4.62
CA THR A 463 18.91 -9.62 4.08
C THR A 463 17.40 -9.86 3.98
N THR A 464 16.92 -10.23 2.79
CA THR A 464 15.49 -10.38 2.50
C THR A 464 15.20 -11.60 1.62
N ASN A 465 13.97 -12.10 1.70
CA ASN A 465 13.43 -13.09 0.77
C ASN A 465 13.25 -12.51 -0.65
N ASP A 466 13.17 -13.40 -1.65
CA ASP A 466 13.00 -13.03 -3.06
C ASP A 466 11.78 -12.13 -3.28
N GLY A 467 12.00 -10.95 -3.87
CA GLY A 467 10.96 -9.97 -4.21
C GLY A 467 10.67 -8.92 -3.15
N VAL A 468 11.19 -9.07 -1.92
CA VAL A 468 11.03 -8.09 -0.83
C VAL A 468 12.01 -6.91 -0.99
N SER A 469 11.59 -5.71 -0.58
CA SER A 469 12.39 -4.49 -0.70
C SER A 469 13.48 -4.37 0.40
N PRO A 470 14.76 -4.21 0.05
CA PRO A 470 15.85 -3.98 1.01
C PRO A 470 15.97 -2.51 1.45
N ALA A 471 14.93 -1.70 1.26
CA ALA A 471 14.94 -0.27 1.59
C ALA A 471 14.90 -0.02 3.10
N VAL A 472 15.59 1.03 3.56
CA VAL A 472 15.62 1.46 4.97
C VAL A 472 15.24 2.92 5.13
N THR A 473 14.72 3.26 6.31
CA THR A 473 14.68 4.63 6.83
C THR A 473 15.84 4.85 7.80
N TRP A 474 16.43 6.04 7.79
CA TRP A 474 17.54 6.41 8.67
C TRP A 474 17.06 7.35 9.78
N SER A 475 17.58 7.15 10.99
CA SER A 475 17.44 8.10 12.10
C SER A 475 18.70 8.15 12.96
N VAL A 476 18.85 9.23 13.73
CA VAL A 476 19.91 9.39 14.72
C VAL A 476 19.29 9.74 16.07
N THR A 477 19.70 9.04 17.12
CA THR A 477 19.21 9.24 18.50
C THR A 477 20.37 9.57 19.43
N GLY A 478 20.06 10.17 20.59
CA GLY A 478 21.04 10.66 21.56
C GLY A 478 21.59 12.07 21.29
N ALA A 479 21.29 12.67 20.13
CA ALA A 479 21.70 14.03 19.78
C ALA A 479 21.09 15.09 20.73
N THR A 480 21.89 16.10 21.09
CA THR A 480 21.45 17.28 21.86
C THR A 480 21.36 18.54 21.00
N SER A 481 22.00 18.56 19.81
CA SER A 481 21.88 19.66 18.86
C SER A 481 20.89 19.33 17.74
N ALA A 482 19.96 20.25 17.46
CA ALA A 482 19.08 20.16 16.29
C ALA A 482 19.83 20.29 14.94
N GLY A 483 21.13 20.62 14.96
CA GLY A 483 22.00 20.55 13.78
C GLY A 483 22.62 19.17 13.55
N THR A 484 22.50 18.25 14.50
CA THR A 484 22.94 16.85 14.36
C THR A 484 21.80 16.05 13.73
N THR A 485 21.99 15.58 12.50
CA THR A 485 20.94 14.96 11.66
C THR A 485 21.53 13.83 10.81
N ILE A 486 20.67 12.97 10.26
CA ILE A 486 21.06 11.99 9.23
C ILE A 486 20.13 12.12 8.02
N SER A 487 20.68 11.96 6.83
CA SER A 487 19.94 12.01 5.57
C SER A 487 19.33 10.65 5.19
N ALA A 488 18.43 10.66 4.20
CA ALA A 488 17.78 9.45 3.67
C ALA A 488 18.76 8.47 2.97
N ASP A 489 19.93 8.94 2.57
CA ASP A 489 21.04 8.15 2.02
C ASP A 489 22.11 7.79 3.08
N GLY A 490 21.86 8.02 4.37
CA GLY A 490 22.72 7.55 5.48
C GLY A 490 23.90 8.46 5.84
N LEU A 491 23.96 9.70 5.34
CA LEU A 491 24.99 10.67 5.70
C LEU A 491 24.64 11.35 7.03
N LEU A 492 25.28 10.90 8.12
CA LEU A 492 25.24 11.57 9.42
C LEU A 492 26.00 12.90 9.34
N SER A 493 25.35 13.98 9.71
CA SER A 493 25.96 15.28 10.00
C SER A 493 25.94 15.51 11.51
N VAL A 494 27.09 15.82 12.11
CA VAL A 494 27.17 16.16 13.55
C VAL A 494 27.59 17.61 13.69
N ALA A 495 26.81 18.40 14.44
CA ALA A 495 27.07 19.83 14.58
C ALA A 495 28.15 20.12 15.63
N ALA A 496 28.92 21.18 15.44
CA ALA A 496 29.99 21.59 16.35
C ALA A 496 29.52 21.94 17.77
N ASN A 497 28.23 22.24 17.96
CA ASN A 497 27.61 22.47 19.26
C ASN A 497 26.99 21.20 19.88
N GLU A 498 27.23 20.01 19.32
CA GLU A 498 26.77 18.75 19.88
C GLU A 498 27.49 18.43 21.20
N THR A 499 26.73 18.08 22.24
CA THR A 499 27.23 17.83 23.60
C THR A 499 27.02 16.39 24.09
N ALA A 500 26.31 15.55 23.32
CA ALA A 500 26.16 14.12 23.59
C ALA A 500 27.53 13.40 23.71
N SER A 501 27.59 12.31 24.47
CA SER A 501 28.78 11.43 24.56
C SER A 501 28.74 10.26 23.59
N ALA A 502 27.55 9.90 23.12
CA ALA A 502 27.32 8.95 22.04
C ALA A 502 26.09 9.38 21.25
N LEU A 503 26.09 9.10 19.95
CA LEU A 503 24.89 9.05 19.11
C LEU A 503 24.69 7.61 18.67
N THR A 504 23.44 7.16 18.55
CA THR A 504 23.12 5.91 17.86
C THR A 504 22.53 6.25 16.49
N VAL A 505 23.20 5.83 15.43
CA VAL A 505 22.64 5.80 14.08
C VAL A 505 21.82 4.52 13.94
N VAL A 506 20.62 4.64 13.38
CA VAL A 506 19.68 3.52 13.17
C VAL A 506 19.26 3.49 11.71
N ALA A 507 19.34 2.30 11.10
CA ALA A 507 18.67 2.00 9.84
C ALA A 507 17.55 0.97 10.12
N THR A 508 16.30 1.35 9.88
CA THR A 508 15.12 0.48 10.10
C THR A 508 14.53 0.11 8.75
N SER A 509 14.18 -1.16 8.53
CA SER A 509 13.57 -1.59 7.26
C SER A 509 12.24 -0.85 7.00
N VAL A 510 12.00 -0.52 5.73
CA VAL A 510 10.72 0.05 5.26
C VAL A 510 9.60 -0.99 5.29
N VAL A 511 9.94 -2.28 5.11
CA VAL A 511 8.99 -3.40 5.10
C VAL A 511 8.77 -3.96 6.50
N ASP A 512 9.81 -3.96 7.35
CA ASP A 512 9.72 -4.48 8.71
C ASP A 512 10.24 -3.46 9.74
N PRO A 513 9.37 -2.64 10.34
CA PRO A 513 9.75 -1.67 11.36
C PRO A 513 10.36 -2.28 12.64
N THR A 514 10.24 -3.59 12.85
CA THR A 514 10.90 -4.29 13.98
C THR A 514 12.37 -4.62 13.67
N LYS A 515 12.74 -4.70 12.39
CA LYS A 515 14.10 -5.04 11.92
C LYS A 515 14.90 -3.77 11.72
N ALA A 516 15.81 -3.50 12.66
CA ALA A 516 16.71 -2.36 12.59
C ALA A 516 18.17 -2.74 12.88
N GLY A 517 19.08 -2.21 12.08
CA GLY A 517 20.51 -2.21 12.34
C GLY A 517 20.93 -0.92 13.02
N THR A 518 21.95 -0.96 13.88
CA THR A 518 22.45 0.24 14.57
C THR A 518 23.97 0.36 14.46
N ALA A 519 24.45 1.60 14.56
CA ALA A 519 25.86 1.93 14.70
C ALA A 519 26.09 2.94 15.83
N GLN A 520 27.15 2.74 16.60
CA GLN A 520 27.48 3.56 17.77
C GLN A 520 28.55 4.60 17.44
N VAL A 521 28.20 5.88 17.53
CA VAL A 521 29.09 7.01 17.24
C VAL A 521 29.51 7.64 18.55
N THR A 522 30.72 7.31 19.02
CA THR A 522 31.26 7.86 20.27
C THR A 522 31.74 9.29 20.03
N LEU A 523 31.22 10.24 20.82
CA LEU A 523 31.58 11.65 20.74
C LEU A 523 32.51 12.02 21.90
N THR A 524 33.81 11.90 21.67
CA THR A 524 34.83 12.17 22.70
C THR A 524 35.04 13.67 22.90
N PRO A 525 35.35 14.13 24.12
CA PRO A 525 35.87 15.48 24.35
C PRO A 525 37.07 15.81 23.46
N ALA A 526 37.22 17.08 23.08
CA ALA A 526 38.41 17.56 22.40
C ALA A 526 39.66 17.37 23.27
N GLY A 527 40.75 16.91 22.66
CA GLY A 527 42.04 16.79 23.34
C GLY A 527 42.62 18.14 23.70
N ALA A 528 43.43 18.19 24.76
CA ALA A 528 44.04 19.43 25.24
C ALA A 528 45.35 19.80 24.54
N ALA A 529 45.94 18.90 23.75
CA ALA A 529 47.23 19.14 23.09
C ALA A 529 47.06 19.96 21.80
N PRO A 530 47.68 21.15 21.69
CA PRO A 530 47.60 21.94 20.47
C PRO A 530 48.41 21.32 19.32
N VAL A 531 47.91 21.49 18.09
CA VAL A 531 48.52 21.00 16.85
C VAL A 531 48.84 22.17 15.94
N VAL A 532 50.05 22.18 15.37
CA VAL A 532 50.43 23.12 14.31
C VAL A 532 50.22 22.45 12.96
N VAL A 533 49.19 22.87 12.25
CA VAL A 533 48.94 22.50 10.84
C VAL A 533 49.87 23.33 9.94
N LYS A 534 50.53 22.68 8.98
CA LYS A 534 51.35 23.32 7.94
C LYS A 534 50.96 22.79 6.56
N ALA A 535 50.02 23.47 5.92
CA ALA A 535 49.67 23.22 4.52
C ALA A 535 50.55 24.06 3.58
N LYS A 536 50.96 23.48 2.44
CA LYS A 536 51.71 24.16 1.38
C LYS A 536 51.25 23.64 0.02
N ALA A 537 50.65 24.51 -0.79
CA ALA A 537 50.33 24.17 -2.18
C ALA A 537 51.53 24.41 -3.10
N ALA A 538 51.68 23.57 -4.12
CA ALA A 538 52.62 23.77 -5.21
C ALA A 538 51.93 23.45 -6.55
N PRO A 539 51.96 24.36 -7.55
CA PRO A 539 52.51 25.72 -7.55
C PRO A 539 51.59 26.77 -6.90
N ALA A 540 52.13 27.97 -6.62
CA ALA A 540 51.39 29.09 -6.03
C ALA A 540 50.43 29.84 -7.00
N SER A 541 50.29 29.34 -8.23
CA SER A 541 49.39 29.87 -9.25
C SER A 541 48.85 28.70 -10.06
N ILE A 542 47.53 28.50 -10.08
CA ILE A 542 46.90 27.31 -10.64
C ILE A 542 46.18 27.67 -11.96
N VAL A 543 46.25 26.77 -12.94
CA VAL A 543 45.57 26.90 -14.24
C VAL A 543 44.15 26.34 -14.13
N ARG A 544 43.13 27.08 -14.60
CA ARG A 544 41.73 26.63 -14.62
C ARG A 544 41.53 25.31 -15.38
N GLY A 545 40.61 24.49 -14.89
CA GLY A 545 40.18 23.25 -15.53
C GLY A 545 41.01 22.00 -15.19
N GLY A 546 42.08 22.13 -14.40
CA GLY A 546 42.85 21.00 -13.87
C GLY A 546 42.62 20.75 -12.38
N THR A 547 43.44 19.89 -11.79
CA THR A 547 43.60 19.73 -10.33
C THR A 547 44.93 20.31 -9.85
N PHE A 548 45.05 20.63 -8.56
CA PHE A 548 46.34 20.91 -7.93
C PHE A 548 46.56 20.06 -6.67
N ARG A 549 47.84 19.87 -6.34
CA ARG A 549 48.29 19.15 -5.16
C ARG A 549 48.50 20.11 -3.99
N LEU A 550 47.89 19.79 -2.85
CA LEU A 550 48.20 20.36 -1.56
C LEU A 550 48.92 19.31 -0.71
N ASP A 551 50.14 19.62 -0.25
CA ASP A 551 50.83 18.85 0.77
C ASP A 551 50.51 19.45 2.14
N VAL A 552 50.11 18.61 3.09
CA VAL A 552 49.78 19.03 4.47
C VAL A 552 50.60 18.20 5.47
N ASP A 553 51.25 18.89 6.41
CA ASP A 553 52.11 18.35 7.47
C ASP A 553 51.57 18.84 8.82
N LEU A 554 51.23 17.93 9.73
CA LEU A 554 50.65 18.23 11.04
C LEU A 554 51.55 17.73 12.15
N ARG A 555 51.82 18.59 13.13
CA ARG A 555 52.74 18.27 14.23
C ARG A 555 52.17 18.69 15.57
N ALA A 556 52.24 17.80 16.55
CA ALA A 556 51.97 18.10 17.94
C ALA A 556 52.87 19.25 18.42
N GLN A 557 52.30 20.26 19.08
CA GLN A 557 53.02 21.47 19.50
C GLN A 557 53.79 21.24 20.81
N THR A 558 54.67 20.24 20.83
CA THR A 558 55.54 19.91 21.99
C THR A 558 56.91 20.60 21.88
N GLN A 559 57.47 21.05 23.00
CA GLN A 559 58.73 21.81 23.05
C GLN A 559 60.03 20.99 22.81
N HIS A 560 59.95 19.72 22.39
CA HIS A 560 61.11 18.83 22.25
C HIS A 560 61.22 18.14 20.89
N LYS A 561 62.46 17.78 20.51
CA LYS A 561 62.86 17.27 19.17
C LYS A 561 62.36 15.85 18.81
N LYS A 562 61.37 15.31 19.53
CA LYS A 562 60.65 14.07 19.23
C LYS A 562 59.16 14.27 19.59
N ALA A 563 58.49 15.13 18.83
CA ALA A 563 57.04 15.24 18.91
C ALA A 563 56.39 13.91 18.46
N PRO A 564 55.31 13.45 19.12
CA PRO A 564 54.51 12.34 18.60
C PRO A 564 53.84 12.72 17.27
N GLN A 565 53.62 11.71 16.42
CA GLN A 565 52.90 11.86 15.16
C GLN A 565 51.41 12.11 15.42
N VAL A 566 50.80 12.99 14.61
CA VAL A 566 49.37 13.31 14.66
C VAL A 566 48.60 12.33 13.78
N THR A 567 47.48 11.80 14.26
CA THR A 567 46.67 10.80 13.51
C THR A 567 45.22 11.24 13.35
N GLY A 568 44.40 10.43 12.66
CA GLY A 568 43.04 10.81 12.27
C GLY A 568 43.01 11.56 10.93
N GLU A 569 42.21 12.62 10.82
CA GLU A 569 41.85 13.23 9.53
C GLU A 569 42.03 14.75 9.48
N ILE A 570 42.14 15.25 8.24
CA ILE A 570 41.94 16.65 7.89
C ILE A 570 40.80 16.83 6.90
N ALA A 571 40.10 17.96 7.00
CA ALA A 571 39.22 18.46 5.94
C ALA A 571 39.88 19.68 5.28
N VAL A 572 39.92 19.69 3.95
CA VAL A 572 40.52 20.77 3.16
C VAL A 572 39.46 21.36 2.23
N THR A 573 39.21 22.66 2.35
CA THR A 573 38.22 23.38 1.54
C THR A 573 38.90 24.40 0.63
N PHE A 574 38.56 24.35 -0.66
CA PHE A 574 39.02 25.29 -1.69
C PHE A 574 37.93 25.50 -2.75
N GLY A 575 37.68 26.74 -3.15
CA GLY A 575 36.73 27.06 -4.23
C GLY A 575 35.28 26.58 -4.01
N GLY A 576 34.89 26.31 -2.75
CA GLY A 576 33.59 25.71 -2.40
C GLY A 576 33.55 24.18 -2.40
N SER A 577 34.62 23.51 -2.85
CA SER A 577 34.79 22.06 -2.72
C SER A 577 35.53 21.70 -1.43
N THR A 578 35.11 20.66 -0.72
CA THR A 578 35.80 20.11 0.46
C THR A 578 36.19 18.66 0.20
N GLN A 579 37.41 18.26 0.59
CA GLN A 579 37.85 16.86 0.65
C GLN A 579 38.28 16.52 2.09
N VAL A 580 37.88 15.36 2.59
CA VAL A 580 38.36 14.79 3.85
C VAL A 580 39.39 13.71 3.52
N VAL A 581 40.54 13.74 4.20
CA VAL A 581 41.67 12.82 3.95
C VAL A 581 42.32 12.41 5.26
N SER A 582 42.53 11.10 5.43
CA SER A 582 43.21 10.52 6.59
C SER A 582 44.72 10.76 6.54
N LEU A 583 45.34 10.95 7.71
CA LEU A 583 46.77 11.22 7.85
C LEU A 583 47.59 9.93 7.84
N THR A 584 48.68 9.94 7.07
CA THR A 584 49.74 8.91 7.09
C THR A 584 51.01 9.57 7.62
N ASP A 585 51.57 9.05 8.72
CA ASP A 585 52.78 9.61 9.37
C ASP A 585 52.74 11.13 9.63
N GLY A 586 51.56 11.63 10.05
CA GLY A 586 51.33 13.06 10.31
C GLY A 586 51.11 13.93 9.07
N ALA A 587 51.08 13.34 7.86
CA ALA A 587 50.93 14.07 6.60
C ALA A 587 49.76 13.57 5.75
N ALA A 588 49.28 14.42 4.85
CA ALA A 588 48.32 14.06 3.80
C ALA A 588 48.61 14.82 2.49
N VAL A 589 48.21 14.21 1.38
CA VAL A 589 48.31 14.79 0.04
C VAL A 589 46.91 14.86 -0.55
N VAL A 590 46.46 16.08 -0.86
CA VAL A 590 45.07 16.36 -1.26
C VAL A 590 45.04 16.92 -2.68
N ASN A 591 44.17 16.39 -3.55
CA ASN A 591 44.12 16.73 -4.98
C ASN A 591 42.82 17.44 -5.31
N LEU A 592 42.86 18.78 -5.31
CA LEU A 592 41.67 19.63 -5.36
C LEU A 592 41.38 20.11 -6.80
N PRO A 593 40.10 20.14 -7.23
CA PRO A 593 39.72 20.60 -8.57
C PRO A 593 39.77 22.12 -8.71
N THR A 594 39.94 22.58 -9.95
CA THR A 594 39.77 23.99 -10.37
C THR A 594 38.79 24.17 -11.53
N SER A 595 38.14 23.09 -11.95
CA SER A 595 37.01 23.10 -12.88
C SER A 595 35.86 23.97 -12.34
N GLY A 596 35.30 24.86 -13.16
CA GLY A 596 34.21 25.75 -12.78
C GLY A 596 34.61 27.02 -12.00
N LEU A 597 35.86 27.14 -11.54
CA LEU A 597 36.34 28.35 -10.87
C LEU A 597 36.64 29.48 -11.87
N SER A 598 36.31 30.71 -11.48
CA SER A 598 36.63 31.92 -12.25
C SER A 598 38.07 32.39 -11.94
N ALA A 599 38.56 33.40 -12.65
CA ALA A 599 39.85 34.00 -12.33
C ALA A 599 39.74 34.80 -11.02
N GLY A 600 40.47 34.40 -9.98
CA GLY A 600 40.30 34.95 -8.64
C GLY A 600 41.36 34.50 -7.64
N GLY A 601 41.35 35.13 -6.46
CA GLY A 601 42.04 34.63 -5.27
C GLY A 601 41.06 33.80 -4.44
N TYR A 602 41.44 32.57 -4.13
CA TYR A 602 40.64 31.64 -3.35
C TYR A 602 41.42 31.18 -2.11
N PRO A 603 40.81 31.21 -0.91
CA PRO A 603 41.44 30.68 0.30
C PRO A 603 41.48 29.15 0.26
N VAL A 604 42.61 28.59 0.68
CA VAL A 604 42.73 27.21 1.14
C VAL A 604 42.50 27.21 2.64
N HIS A 605 41.37 26.65 3.07
CA HIS A 605 41.12 26.33 4.46
C HIS A 605 41.60 24.90 4.72
N VAL A 606 42.33 24.69 5.81
CA VAL A 606 42.55 23.35 6.36
C VAL A 606 42.00 23.32 7.77
N ALA A 607 41.21 22.29 8.04
CA ALA A 607 40.76 21.91 9.35
C ALA A 607 41.38 20.57 9.72
N TYR A 608 41.83 20.48 10.97
CA TYR A 608 42.21 19.24 11.63
C TYR A 608 41.18 18.91 12.68
N SER A 609 40.69 17.67 12.67
CA SER A 609 39.71 17.17 13.62
C SER A 609 40.00 15.72 14.04
N GLY A 610 41.26 15.26 13.87
CA GLY A 610 41.68 13.88 14.08
C GLY A 610 41.68 13.38 15.53
N ASP A 611 42.70 12.61 15.91
CA ASP A 611 42.62 11.78 17.11
C ASP A 611 42.45 12.55 18.43
N THR A 612 41.88 11.84 19.40
CA THR A 612 41.33 12.37 20.66
C THR A 612 42.38 12.94 21.61
N THR A 613 43.67 12.75 21.32
CA THR A 613 44.79 13.37 22.04
C THR A 613 44.82 14.90 21.83
N TYR A 614 44.32 15.37 20.68
CA TYR A 614 44.58 16.70 20.16
C TYR A 614 43.35 17.60 20.09
N ALA A 615 43.60 18.91 20.12
CA ALA A 615 42.56 19.93 19.92
C ALA A 615 42.23 20.06 18.42
N PRO A 616 40.95 19.99 18.01
CA PRO A 616 40.53 20.38 16.66
C PRO A 616 40.92 21.84 16.39
N THR A 617 41.32 22.14 15.15
CA THR A 617 41.78 23.47 14.76
C THR A 617 41.52 23.74 13.29
N ALA A 618 41.24 24.98 12.91
CA ALA A 618 40.97 25.36 11.54
C ALA A 618 41.59 26.72 11.20
N ALA A 619 42.26 26.81 10.05
CA ALA A 619 42.89 28.04 9.59
C ALA A 619 42.86 28.20 8.07
N VAL A 620 42.91 29.46 7.62
CA VAL A 620 43.24 29.80 6.23
C VAL A 620 44.76 29.74 6.10
N HIS A 621 45.27 28.74 5.38
CA HIS A 621 46.72 28.55 5.24
C HIS A 621 47.33 29.30 4.05
N GLN A 622 46.56 29.49 2.98
CA GLN A 622 47.05 30.11 1.75
C GLN A 622 45.92 30.79 0.98
N GLN A 623 46.23 31.89 0.30
CA GLN A 623 45.40 32.45 -0.78
C GLN A 623 46.06 32.05 -2.11
N LEU A 624 45.36 31.26 -2.93
CA LEU A 624 45.87 30.80 -4.23
C LEU A 624 45.15 31.52 -5.36
N ARG A 625 45.93 31.94 -6.37
CA ARG A 625 45.40 32.65 -7.53
C ARG A 625 45.14 31.67 -8.67
N VAL A 626 43.87 31.51 -8.99
CA VAL A 626 43.39 30.78 -10.17
C VAL A 626 43.51 31.71 -11.38
N ARG A 627 44.13 31.24 -12.47
CA ARG A 627 44.38 31.98 -13.72
C ARG A 627 43.68 31.36 -14.91
#